data_AF-A0A9D7Z5T4-F1
#
_entry.id   AF-A0A9D7Z5T4-F1
#
_cell.length_a   1.000
_cell.length_b   1.000
_cell.length_c   1.000
_cell.angle_alpha   90.00
_cell.angle_beta   90.00
_cell.angle_gamma   90.00
#
_symmetry.space_group_name_H-M   'P 1'
#
loop_
_entity.id
_entity.type
_entity.pdbx_description
1 polymer ?
#
loop_
_entity_poly.entity_id
_entity_poly.type
_entity_poly.pdbx_seq_one_letter_code
_entity_poly.pdbx_strand_id
1 'polypeptide(L)' 'MPYSQFTIDKVKQDFHLTTVEAVCFFPDSIEPVTSSPRLQIILENLPWAIAVDTKKAAFEVIDLL' A
#
# COMPACT_ATOMS: atom_id res chain seq x y z
N MET A 1 15.71 -14.27 -27.56
CA MET A 1 14.33 -14.78 -27.49
C MET A 1 13.37 -13.84 -28.21
N PRO A 2 12.39 -14.33 -29.00
CA PRO A 2 11.30 -13.52 -29.52
C PRO A 2 10.41 -13.01 -28.38
N TYR A 3 9.85 -11.80 -28.52
CA TYR A 3 9.04 -11.17 -27.46
C TYR A 3 7.80 -11.99 -27.09
N SER A 4 7.21 -12.72 -28.03
CA SER A 4 6.05 -13.60 -27.81
C SER A 4 6.30 -14.77 -26.87
N GLN A 5 7.57 -15.10 -26.59
CA GLN A 5 7.97 -16.19 -25.70
C GLN A 5 8.69 -15.68 -24.45
N PHE A 6 8.69 -14.36 -24.24
CA PHE A 6 9.34 -13.70 -23.12
C PHE A 6 8.64 -14.06 -21.81
N THR A 7 9.44 -14.50 -20.84
CA THR A 7 9.04 -14.70 -19.45
C THR A 7 10.24 -14.38 -18.58
N ILE A 8 9.99 -13.81 -17.40
CA ILE A 8 11.05 -13.46 -16.44
C ILE A 8 11.91 -14.69 -16.07
N ASP A 9 11.30 -15.87 -15.91
CA ASP A 9 12.02 -17.10 -15.54
C ASP A 9 13.03 -17.55 -16.59
N LYS A 10 12.65 -17.49 -17.87
CA LYS A 10 13.56 -17.78 -19.00
C LYS A 10 14.75 -16.84 -19.03
N VAL A 11 14.54 -15.56 -18.76
CA VAL A 11 15.63 -14.58 -18.69
C VAL A 11 16.56 -14.88 -17.52
N LYS A 12 16.02 -15.27 -16.36
CA LYS A 12 16.85 -15.71 -15.23
C LYS A 12 17.71 -16.91 -15.59
N GLN A 13 17.14 -17.90 -16.28
CA GLN A 13 17.84 -19.12 -16.66
C GLN A 13 18.92 -18.89 -17.72
N ASP A 14 18.57 -18.21 -18.82
CA ASP A 14 19.48 -18.02 -19.97
C ASP A 14 20.68 -17.13 -19.64
N PHE A 15 20.46 -16.13 -18.79
CA PHE A 15 21.48 -15.15 -18.42
C PHE A 15 22.08 -15.40 -17.03
N HIS A 16 21.73 -16.52 -16.40
CA HIS A 16 22.18 -16.89 -15.04
C HIS A 16 21.96 -15.76 -14.02
N LEU A 17 20.80 -15.11 -14.08
CA LEU A 17 20.47 -13.96 -13.23
C LEU A 17 19.74 -14.40 -11.97
N THR A 18 20.13 -13.82 -10.85
CA THR A 18 19.41 -13.92 -9.58
C THR A 18 18.53 -12.69 -9.40
N THR A 19 17.28 -12.90 -8.97
CA THR A 19 16.40 -11.80 -8.59
C THR A 19 16.58 -11.51 -7.12
N VAL A 20 16.73 -10.24 -6.79
CA VAL A 20 16.77 -9.78 -5.41
C VAL A 20 15.36 -9.33 -5.06
N GLU A 21 14.67 -10.12 -4.24
CA GLU A 21 13.32 -9.83 -3.76
C GLU A 21 13.37 -9.17 -2.38
N ALA A 22 12.34 -8.40 -2.05
CA ALA A 22 12.19 -7.73 -0.74
C ALA A 22 13.34 -6.77 -0.35
N VAL A 23 14.11 -6.28 -1.32
CA VAL A 23 15.04 -5.18 -1.07
C VAL A 23 14.30 -3.85 -1.06
N CYS A 24 14.44 -3.15 0.05
CA CYS A 24 14.05 -1.77 0.16
C CYS A 24 15.10 -0.92 -0.56
N PHE A 25 14.73 -0.26 -1.65
CA PHE A 25 15.62 0.66 -2.38
C PHE A 25 15.81 2.01 -1.67
N PHE A 26 15.09 2.20 -0.56
CA PHE A 26 15.21 3.38 0.27
C PHE A 26 16.48 3.29 1.14
N PRO A 27 17.18 4.40 1.38
CA PRO A 27 18.28 4.43 2.33
C PRO A 27 17.77 4.05 3.73
N ASP A 28 18.64 3.43 4.53
CA ASP A 28 18.32 3.00 5.91
C ASP A 28 17.84 4.16 6.81
N SER A 29 18.18 5.40 6.43
CA SER A 29 17.79 6.62 7.12
C SER A 29 16.90 7.48 6.22
N ILE A 30 15.60 7.19 6.22
CA ILE A 30 14.58 8.14 5.79
C ILE A 30 14.00 8.81 7.04
N GLU A 31 14.12 10.13 7.11
CA GLU A 31 13.41 10.88 8.13
C GLU A 31 11.90 10.79 7.88
N PRO A 32 11.09 10.45 8.90
CA PRO A 32 9.65 10.41 8.76
C PRO A 32 9.13 11.77 8.27
N VAL A 33 8.32 11.75 7.20
CA VAL A 33 7.66 12.96 6.75
C VAL A 33 6.52 13.28 7.71
N THR A 34 6.59 14.41 8.40
CA THR A 34 5.47 14.91 9.20
C THR A 34 4.30 15.19 8.28
N SER A 35 3.19 14.49 8.50
CA SER A 35 1.95 14.69 7.76
C SER A 35 1.44 16.12 7.94
N SER A 36 0.93 16.71 6.86
CA SER A 36 0.31 18.03 6.95
C SER A 36 -0.91 17.99 7.90
N PRO A 37 -1.27 19.10 8.56
CA PRO A 37 -2.41 19.13 9.49
C PRO A 37 -3.71 18.62 8.87
N ARG A 38 -3.93 18.87 7.57
CA ARG A 38 -5.09 18.37 6.83
C ARG A 38 -5.11 16.85 6.70
N LEU A 39 -3.94 16.24 6.50
CA LEU A 39 -3.83 14.78 6.38
C LEU A 39 -3.95 14.09 7.75
N GLN A 40 -3.49 14.71 8.83
CA GLN A 40 -3.67 14.19 10.20
C GLN A 40 -5.15 14.03 10.53
N ILE A 41 -5.96 15.06 10.26
CA ILE A 41 -7.41 15.03 10.48
C ILE A 41 -8.05 13.87 9.69
N ILE A 42 -7.66 13.66 8.42
CA ILE A 42 -8.21 12.57 7.61
C ILE A 42 -7.81 11.20 8.18
N LEU A 43 -6.56 11.03 8.60
CA LEU A 43 -6.05 9.79 9.17
C LEU A 43 -6.72 9.43 10.51
N GLU A 44 -7.00 10.42 11.35
CA GLU A 44 -7.72 10.23 12.62
C GLU A 44 -9.18 9.82 12.40
N ASN A 45 -9.80 10.29 11.32
CA ASN A 45 -11.18 9.95 10.94
C ASN A 45 -11.27 8.69 10.07
N LEU A 46 -10.14 8.15 9.60
CA LEU A 46 -10.11 6.97 8.73
C LEU A 46 -10.68 5.70 9.40
N PRO A 47 -10.39 5.39 10.68
CA PRO A 47 -11.00 4.24 11.35
C PRO A 47 -12.52 4.34 11.44
N TRP A 48 -13.04 5.55 11.66
CA TRP A 48 -14.48 5.82 11.64
C TRP A 48 -15.06 5.65 10.24
N ALA A 49 -14.40 6.19 9.21
CA ALA A 49 -14.85 6.04 7.82
C ALA A 49 -14.92 4.57 7.40
N ILE A 50 -13.95 3.74 7.81
CA ILE A 50 -13.93 2.29 7.55
C ILE A 50 -15.04 1.58 8.34
N ALA A 51 -15.27 1.95 9.60
CA ALA A 51 -16.32 1.35 10.42
C ALA A 51 -17.74 1.73 9.96
N VAL A 52 -17.91 2.92 9.38
CA VAL A 52 -19.19 3.51 8.97
C VAL A 52 -19.56 3.17 7.51
N ASP A 53 -18.66 2.54 6.75
CA ASP A 53 -18.89 2.18 5.33
C ASP A 53 -20.06 1.18 5.11
N THR A 54 -20.66 0.67 6.18
CA THR A 54 -21.97 0.01 6.12
C THR A 54 -23.09 0.95 6.54
N LYS A 55 -24.11 1.09 5.68
CA LYS A 55 -25.32 1.93 5.93
C LYS A 55 -26.00 1.68 7.28
N LYS A 56 -25.84 0.48 7.85
CA LYS A 56 -26.37 0.11 9.16
C LYS A 56 -25.57 0.74 10.31
N ALA A 57 -24.23 0.63 10.28
CA ALA A 57 -23.35 1.21 11.29
C ALA A 57 -23.46 2.74 11.34
N ALA A 58 -23.64 3.39 10.18
CA ALA A 58 -23.89 4.82 10.10
C ALA A 58 -25.17 5.26 10.83
N PHE A 59 -26.23 4.45 10.76
CA PHE A 59 -27.53 4.77 11.36
C PHE A 59 -27.53 4.53 12.88
N GLU A 60 -26.88 3.46 13.35
CA GLU A 60 -26.75 3.15 14.78
C GLU A 60 -25.93 4.21 15.54
N VAL A 61 -24.91 4.82 14.91
CA VAL A 61 -24.15 5.92 15.52
C VAL A 61 -24.98 7.21 15.62
N ILE A 62 -25.85 7.48 14.64
CA ILE A 62 -26.77 8.63 14.68
C ILE A 62 -27.86 8.44 15.74
N ASP A 63 -28.31 7.20 15.95
CA ASP A 63 -29.38 6.87 16.91
C ASP A 63 -28.88 6.85 18.38
N LEU A 64 -27.57 6.78 18.59
CA LEU A 64 -26.92 6.79 19.92
C LEU A 64 -26.46 8.20 20.39
N LEU A 65 -26.63 9.22 19.55
CA LEU A 65 -26.33 10.64 19.83
C LEU A 65 -27.59 11.41 20.25
#